data_AF-A0A0N4XIU4-F1
#
_entry.id   AF-A0A0N4XIU4-F1
#
_cell.length_a   1.000
_cell.length_b   1.000
_cell.length_c   1.000
_cell.angle_alpha   90.00
_cell.angle_beta   90.00
_cell.angle_gamma   90.00
#
_symmetry.space_group_name_H-M   'P 1'
#
loop_
_entity.id
_entity.type
_entity.pdbx_description
1 polymer ?
#
loop_
_entity_poly.entity_id
_entity_poly.type
_entity_poly.pdbx_seq_one_letter_code
_entity_poly.pdbx_strand_id
1 'polypeptide(L)'
;MDNIDGSEWTVVIAMLVHLLLAPGTKVEESFNVQAAHDLIYHTYNISAYDHNEFPGVVPRTFAGAIYLALFGLPARFILYLADSPKFWMLFVVRFVLGMTVVISFLNYARAVRRHFGAEAAMFLRIIVASQFHMLFYASRTLPNTFALIFVLTVFHRCLENRYERGVRWATAAVVLFRCELVLLFAPIFGRALISGRLPLLGWDGALMEGLRTAFKVLLITIPLDSVLWGRLVYPELEVALFNIILNRSHEYGTSPFLWYFYSCLPRGLMASLPLAVLGMFLERRLRAIVLPAVAFIFLYSFLPHKELRFIMYSFPLINLSAAVFCGRMYINRGKSFGRRLLYVGCCLHLIANLLATAAFLYAGARNYPGGDAIAHLQVSVRITTALVRSKNLCSILHVLSS
;
A
#
# COMPACT_ATOMS: atom_id res chain seq x y z
N MET A 1 4.83 -13.32 -20.67
CA MET A 1 4.16 -12.20 -19.96
C MET A 1 2.84 -11.90 -20.68
N ASP A 2 2.07 -12.95 -21.02
CA ASP A 2 1.27 -12.94 -22.27
C ASP A 2 -0.23 -12.79 -22.03
N ASN A 3 -0.63 -12.04 -21.00
CA ASN A 3 -2.07 -11.91 -20.67
C ASN A 3 -2.38 -10.62 -19.89
N ILE A 4 -1.82 -9.49 -20.33
CA ILE A 4 -2.25 -8.18 -19.84
C ILE A 4 -3.39 -7.70 -20.76
N ASP A 5 -4.64 -7.96 -20.35
CA ASP A 5 -5.83 -7.38 -21.00
C ASP A 5 -5.73 -5.84 -20.97
N GLY A 6 -6.27 -5.13 -21.97
CA GLY A 6 -6.10 -3.67 -22.10
C GLY A 6 -6.45 -2.83 -20.86
N SER A 7 -7.39 -3.29 -20.02
CA SER A 7 -7.77 -2.60 -18.77
C SER A 7 -6.81 -2.83 -17.59
N GLU A 8 -5.81 -3.70 -17.71
CA GLU A 8 -4.76 -3.84 -16.68
C GLU A 8 -3.74 -2.69 -16.75
N TRP A 9 -3.45 -2.19 -17.97
CA TRP A 9 -2.57 -1.05 -18.19
C TRP A 9 -3.08 0.24 -17.53
N THR A 10 -4.40 0.42 -17.43
CA THR A 10 -4.97 1.63 -16.79
C THR A 10 -4.55 1.74 -15.32
N VAL A 11 -4.44 0.62 -14.61
CA VAL A 11 -4.01 0.59 -13.21
C VAL A 11 -2.52 0.91 -13.09
N VAL A 12 -1.70 0.36 -13.99
CA VAL A 12 -0.24 0.64 -14.04
C VAL A 12 0.00 2.12 -14.33
N ILE A 13 -0.65 2.66 -15.35
CA ILE A 13 -0.54 4.07 -15.74
C ILE A 13 -1.00 4.97 -14.58
N ALA A 14 -2.16 4.67 -13.98
CA ALA A 14 -2.64 5.45 -12.85
C ALA A 14 -1.66 5.42 -11.66
N MET A 15 -1.07 4.26 -11.32
CA MET A 15 -0.04 4.17 -10.28
C MET A 15 1.18 5.03 -10.61
N LEU A 16 1.67 4.98 -11.85
CA LEU A 16 2.80 5.79 -12.31
C LEU A 16 2.52 7.28 -12.23
N VAL A 17 1.32 7.73 -12.63
CA VAL A 17 0.89 9.13 -12.51
C VAL A 17 0.94 9.59 -11.05
N HIS A 18 0.43 8.79 -10.11
CA HIS A 18 0.50 9.13 -8.68
C HIS A 18 1.94 9.16 -8.14
N LEU A 19 2.81 8.24 -8.59
CA LEU A 19 4.22 8.21 -8.23
C LEU A 19 4.96 9.46 -8.71
N LEU A 20 4.75 9.86 -9.97
CA LEU A 20 5.44 10.99 -10.59
C LEU A 20 4.97 12.34 -10.06
N LEU A 21 3.67 12.48 -9.78
CA LEU A 21 3.08 13.75 -9.33
C LEU A 21 3.27 14.03 -7.83
N ALA A 22 3.56 13.02 -7.00
CA ALA A 22 3.77 13.19 -5.57
C ALA A 22 5.10 12.57 -5.09
N PRO A 23 6.24 13.18 -5.47
CA PRO A 23 7.57 12.61 -5.21
C PRO A 23 8.00 12.68 -3.74
N GLY A 24 7.44 13.61 -2.96
CA GLY A 24 7.78 13.81 -1.56
C GLY A 24 7.42 12.61 -0.66
N THR A 25 8.14 12.49 0.45
CA THR A 25 7.95 11.46 1.47
C THR A 25 7.38 12.07 2.74
N LYS A 26 6.40 11.42 3.35
CA LYS A 26 5.89 11.82 4.67
C LYS A 26 6.69 11.15 5.79
N VAL A 27 6.58 11.67 7.01
CA VAL A 27 7.33 11.19 8.18
C VAL A 27 7.08 9.70 8.43
N GLU A 28 5.88 9.21 8.13
CA GLU A 28 5.54 7.83 8.39
C GLU A 28 6.10 6.84 7.35
N GLU A 29 6.69 7.36 6.26
CA GLU A 29 7.46 6.60 5.27
C GLU A 29 8.95 6.55 5.62
N SER A 30 9.42 7.44 6.51
CA SER A 30 10.85 7.75 6.71
C SER A 30 11.68 6.50 6.97
N PHE A 31 11.27 5.65 7.93
CA PHE A 31 12.03 4.47 8.30
C PHE A 31 12.38 3.59 7.11
N ASN A 32 11.39 3.16 6.31
CA ASN A 32 11.67 2.27 5.19
C ASN A 32 12.39 2.98 4.03
N VAL A 33 12.18 4.29 3.86
CA VAL A 33 12.95 5.07 2.86
C VAL A 33 14.42 5.09 3.25
N GLN A 34 14.72 5.48 4.49
CA GLN A 34 16.09 5.61 4.97
C GLN A 34 16.77 4.24 5.10
N ALA A 35 16.08 3.25 5.68
CA ALA A 35 16.61 1.90 5.76
C ALA A 35 16.94 1.32 4.36
N ALA A 36 16.08 1.55 3.35
CA ALA A 36 16.38 1.13 1.98
C ALA A 36 17.56 1.92 1.39
N HIS A 37 17.64 3.23 1.64
CA HIS A 37 18.80 4.03 1.26
C HIS A 37 20.08 3.48 1.90
N ASP A 38 20.08 3.20 3.19
CA ASP A 38 21.27 2.79 3.93
C ASP A 38 21.75 1.40 3.53
N LEU A 39 20.82 0.46 3.32
CA LEU A 39 21.13 -0.86 2.75
C LEU A 39 21.75 -0.75 1.35
N ILE A 40 21.29 0.21 0.55
CA ILE A 40 21.83 0.43 -0.80
C ILE A 40 23.21 1.11 -0.71
N TYR A 41 23.37 2.20 0.04
CA TYR A 41 24.54 3.09 0.02
C TYR A 41 25.60 2.80 1.08
N HIS A 42 25.20 2.46 2.30
CA HIS A 42 26.10 2.14 3.41
C HIS A 42 26.39 0.64 3.52
N THR A 43 25.49 -0.23 3.02
CA THR A 43 25.69 -1.69 2.87
C THR A 43 26.04 -2.39 4.18
N TYR A 44 27.32 -2.68 4.44
CA TYR A 44 27.78 -3.33 5.67
C TYR A 44 28.14 -2.35 6.80
N ASN A 45 28.22 -1.04 6.50
CA ASN A 45 28.51 -0.02 7.49
C ASN A 45 27.25 0.33 8.30
N ILE A 46 26.84 -0.59 9.17
CA ILE A 46 25.62 -0.46 10.00
C ILE A 46 25.70 0.77 10.91
N SER A 47 26.89 1.16 11.38
CA SER A 47 27.07 2.37 12.20
C SER A 47 26.67 3.67 11.51
N ALA A 48 26.66 3.70 10.17
CA ALA A 48 26.25 4.86 9.39
C ALA A 48 24.75 4.91 9.08
N TYR A 49 23.96 3.97 9.61
CA TYR A 49 22.52 3.91 9.32
C TYR A 49 21.76 4.96 10.14
N ASP A 50 20.75 5.56 9.52
CA ASP A 50 19.92 6.65 10.05
C ASP A 50 19.21 6.25 11.34
N HIS A 51 18.76 4.99 11.47
CA HIS A 51 18.00 4.53 12.64
C HIS A 51 18.83 4.48 13.93
N ASN A 52 20.15 4.57 13.87
CA ASN A 52 20.99 4.69 15.07
C ASN A 52 20.90 6.08 15.69
N GLU A 53 20.75 7.12 14.86
CA GLU A 53 20.58 8.51 15.31
C GLU A 53 19.09 8.84 15.51
N PHE A 54 18.24 8.31 14.62
CA PHE A 54 16.79 8.55 14.59
C PHE A 54 15.99 7.23 14.66
N PRO A 55 16.02 6.49 15.79
CA PRO A 55 15.37 5.18 15.93
C PRO A 55 13.83 5.22 15.87
N GLY A 56 13.22 6.40 16.01
CA GLY A 56 11.79 6.55 16.18
C GLY A 56 11.30 5.99 17.52
N VAL A 57 9.97 5.89 17.69
CA VAL A 57 9.37 5.50 18.98
C VAL A 57 9.34 3.99 19.20
N VAL A 58 9.22 3.23 18.12
CA VAL A 58 9.17 1.77 18.15
C VAL A 58 9.94 1.24 16.94
N PRO A 59 10.77 0.19 17.10
CA PRO A 59 11.48 -0.40 15.98
C PRO A 59 10.50 -0.92 14.92
N ARG A 60 10.97 -0.90 13.68
CA ARG A 60 10.27 -1.42 12.52
C ARG A 60 11.14 -2.49 11.88
N THR A 61 10.49 -3.46 11.23
CA THR A 61 11.23 -4.51 10.52
C THR A 61 11.94 -3.97 9.29
N PHE A 62 13.17 -4.42 9.07
CA PHE A 62 13.93 -4.15 7.86
C PHE A 62 13.49 -5.02 6.67
N ALA A 63 12.61 -6.03 6.88
CA ALA A 63 12.19 -6.94 5.81
C ALA A 63 11.68 -6.21 4.55
N GLY A 64 10.86 -5.16 4.74
CA GLY A 64 10.37 -4.32 3.64
C GLY A 64 11.49 -3.53 2.96
N ALA A 65 12.38 -2.91 3.74
CA ALA A 65 13.49 -2.12 3.23
C ALA A 65 14.52 -2.98 2.48
N ILE A 66 14.82 -4.19 2.98
CA ILE A 66 15.68 -5.19 2.33
C ILE A 66 15.10 -5.62 0.99
N TYR A 67 13.80 -5.88 0.92
CA TYR A 67 13.14 -6.16 -0.35
C TYR A 67 13.35 -5.02 -1.34
N LEU A 68 13.10 -3.77 -0.93
CA LEU A 68 13.29 -2.61 -1.81
C LEU A 68 14.75 -2.41 -2.23
N ALA A 69 15.69 -2.62 -1.31
CA ALA A 69 17.11 -2.54 -1.60
C ALA A 69 17.53 -3.60 -2.62
N LEU A 70 17.17 -4.87 -2.39
CA LEU A 70 17.51 -5.99 -3.26
C LEU A 70 17.10 -5.75 -4.72
N PHE A 71 15.85 -5.29 -4.93
CA PHE A 71 15.34 -5.02 -6.27
C PHE A 71 15.73 -3.64 -6.82
N GLY A 72 16.17 -2.71 -5.96
CA GLY A 72 16.68 -1.40 -6.35
C GLY A 72 18.17 -1.39 -6.74
N LEU A 73 18.97 -2.34 -6.23
CA LEU A 73 20.42 -2.39 -6.47
C LEU A 73 20.84 -2.38 -7.94
N PRO A 74 20.17 -3.11 -8.87
CA PRO A 74 20.52 -3.03 -10.29
C PRO A 74 20.39 -1.62 -10.87
N ALA A 75 19.36 -0.88 -10.45
CA ALA A 75 19.15 0.49 -10.90
C ALA A 75 20.18 1.46 -10.31
N ARG A 76 20.68 1.22 -9.09
CA ARG A 76 21.78 1.99 -8.51
C ARG A 76 23.02 1.91 -9.39
N PHE A 77 23.36 0.74 -9.92
CA PHE A 77 24.50 0.58 -10.82
C PHE A 77 24.32 1.42 -12.10
N ILE A 78 23.14 1.39 -12.71
CA ILE A 78 22.82 2.19 -13.90
C ILE A 78 22.91 3.70 -13.61
N LEU A 79 22.33 4.15 -12.50
CA LEU A 79 22.35 5.56 -12.12
C LEU A 79 23.75 6.05 -11.76
N TYR A 80 24.58 5.18 -11.17
CA TYR A 80 25.99 5.48 -10.93
C TYR A 80 26.75 5.69 -12.24
N LEU A 81 26.57 4.81 -13.23
CA LEU A 81 27.20 4.96 -14.55
C LEU A 81 26.71 6.22 -15.29
N ALA A 82 25.48 6.64 -15.05
CA ALA A 82 24.87 7.83 -15.64
C ALA A 82 25.12 9.13 -14.84
N ASP A 83 25.98 9.11 -13.82
CA ASP A 83 26.24 10.22 -12.89
C ASP A 83 24.96 10.92 -12.39
N SER A 84 23.93 10.10 -12.13
CA SER A 84 22.59 10.60 -11.81
C SER A 84 22.43 10.88 -10.31
N PRO A 85 21.71 11.96 -9.92
CA PRO A 85 21.47 12.27 -8.52
C PRO A 85 20.79 11.14 -7.75
N LYS A 86 21.18 10.94 -6.48
CA LYS A 86 20.60 9.93 -5.58
C LYS A 86 19.07 10.00 -5.47
N PHE A 87 18.48 11.18 -5.70
CA PHE A 87 17.04 11.39 -5.71
C PHE A 87 16.29 10.41 -6.63
N TRP A 88 16.86 10.02 -7.76
CA TRP A 88 16.23 9.04 -8.67
C TRP A 88 16.06 7.67 -8.03
N MET A 89 16.92 7.29 -7.07
CA MET A 89 16.74 6.03 -6.33
C MET A 89 15.47 6.02 -5.49
N LEU A 90 14.97 7.17 -5.04
CA LEU A 90 13.67 7.25 -4.36
C LEU A 90 12.55 6.81 -5.29
N PHE A 91 12.54 7.27 -6.55
CA PHE A 91 11.54 6.83 -7.53
C PHE A 91 11.68 5.35 -7.85
N VAL A 92 12.91 4.83 -7.95
CA VAL A 92 13.15 3.39 -8.20
C VAL A 92 12.53 2.54 -7.09
N VAL A 93 12.86 2.79 -5.82
CA VAL A 93 12.34 1.96 -4.72
C VAL A 93 10.82 2.06 -4.59
N ARG A 94 10.26 3.27 -4.81
CA ARG A 94 8.81 3.49 -4.83
C ARG A 94 8.13 2.82 -6.02
N PHE A 95 8.78 2.79 -7.19
CA PHE A 95 8.30 2.08 -8.37
C PHE A 95 8.30 0.56 -8.14
N VAL A 96 9.36 0.00 -7.56
CA VAL A 96 9.42 -1.42 -7.18
C VAL A 96 8.25 -1.79 -6.27
N LEU A 97 8.02 -0.99 -5.22
CA LEU A 97 6.89 -1.21 -4.31
C LEU A 97 5.54 -1.09 -5.03
N GLY A 98 5.34 0.00 -5.77
CA GLY A 98 4.12 0.28 -6.52
C GLY A 98 3.78 -0.81 -7.52
N MET A 99 4.77 -1.29 -8.28
CA MET A 99 4.59 -2.41 -9.21
C MET A 99 4.25 -3.70 -8.48
N THR A 100 4.85 -3.98 -7.33
CA THR A 100 4.55 -5.18 -6.54
C THR A 100 3.09 -5.16 -6.05
N VAL A 101 2.61 -4.00 -5.57
CA VAL A 101 1.21 -3.80 -5.19
C VAL A 101 0.28 -3.97 -6.39
N VAL A 102 0.60 -3.35 -7.53
CA VAL A 102 -0.20 -3.44 -8.76
C VAL A 102 -0.26 -4.88 -9.27
N ILE A 103 0.86 -5.61 -9.30
CA ILE A 103 0.90 -7.03 -9.70
C ILE A 103 0.03 -7.88 -8.78
N SER A 104 0.13 -7.67 -7.46
CA SER A 104 -0.71 -8.37 -6.48
C SER A 104 -2.20 -8.08 -6.71
N PHE A 105 -2.55 -6.81 -6.95
CA PHE A 105 -3.91 -6.40 -7.27
C PHE A 105 -4.42 -6.98 -8.59
N LEU A 106 -3.61 -6.99 -9.65
CA LEU A 106 -3.99 -7.57 -10.94
C LEU A 106 -4.21 -9.08 -10.83
N ASN A 107 -3.39 -9.79 -10.05
CA ASN A 107 -3.62 -11.22 -9.76
C ASN A 107 -4.94 -11.45 -9.01
N TYR A 108 -5.26 -10.60 -8.03
CA TYR A 108 -6.58 -10.58 -7.39
C TYR A 108 -7.71 -10.30 -8.39
N ALA A 109 -7.56 -9.29 -9.27
CA ALA A 109 -8.55 -8.96 -10.29
C ALA A 109 -8.75 -10.08 -11.32
N ARG A 110 -7.71 -10.84 -11.66
CA ARG A 110 -7.81 -12.06 -12.49
C ARG A 110 -8.56 -13.18 -11.79
N ALA A 111 -8.41 -13.32 -10.47
CA ALA A 111 -9.22 -14.26 -9.69
C ALA A 111 -10.69 -13.82 -9.65
N VAL A 112 -10.95 -12.51 -9.51
CA VAL A 112 -12.29 -11.92 -9.63
C VAL A 112 -12.89 -12.21 -11.00
N ARG A 113 -12.13 -12.07 -12.09
CA ARG A 113 -12.59 -12.39 -13.46
C ARG A 113 -13.12 -13.82 -13.55
N ARG A 114 -12.42 -14.78 -12.94
CA ARG A 114 -12.83 -16.19 -12.94
C ARG A 114 -14.09 -16.45 -12.10
N HIS A 115 -14.30 -15.69 -11.01
CA HIS A 115 -15.39 -15.95 -10.07
C HIS A 115 -16.67 -15.13 -10.34
N PHE A 116 -16.52 -13.89 -10.78
CA PHE A 116 -17.60 -12.91 -10.98
C PHE A 116 -17.77 -12.46 -12.44
N GLY A 117 -16.88 -12.88 -13.34
CA GLY A 117 -16.94 -12.57 -14.78
C GLY A 117 -16.01 -11.45 -15.23
N ALA A 118 -15.80 -11.36 -16.56
CA ALA A 118 -14.88 -10.41 -17.17
C ALA A 118 -15.26 -8.94 -16.91
N GLU A 119 -16.55 -8.61 -17.01
CA GLU A 119 -17.04 -7.25 -16.79
C GLU A 119 -16.80 -6.76 -15.36
N ALA A 120 -17.02 -7.61 -14.36
CA ALA A 120 -16.76 -7.26 -12.96
C ALA A 120 -15.26 -6.97 -12.72
N ALA A 121 -14.37 -7.77 -13.31
CA ALA A 121 -12.93 -7.53 -13.20
C ALA A 121 -12.48 -6.26 -13.95
N MET A 122 -13.07 -5.97 -15.11
CA MET A 122 -12.81 -4.74 -15.85
C MET A 122 -13.22 -3.51 -15.03
N PHE A 123 -14.45 -3.48 -14.51
CA PHE A 123 -14.91 -2.37 -13.67
C PHE A 123 -14.11 -2.25 -12.37
N LEU A 124 -13.66 -3.37 -11.77
CA LEU A 124 -12.81 -3.32 -10.59
C LEU A 124 -11.50 -2.57 -10.86
N ARG A 125 -10.86 -2.87 -11.99
CA ARG A 125 -9.63 -2.19 -12.42
C ARG A 125 -9.87 -0.72 -12.71
N ILE A 126 -10.94 -0.38 -13.44
CA ILE A 126 -11.27 1.01 -13.78
C ILE A 126 -11.64 1.81 -12.53
N ILE A 127 -12.42 1.25 -11.60
CA ILE A 127 -12.79 1.91 -10.34
C ILE A 127 -11.53 2.22 -9.53
N VAL A 128 -10.65 1.23 -9.33
CA VAL A 128 -9.39 1.43 -8.59
C VAL A 128 -8.47 2.44 -9.29
N ALA A 129 -8.39 2.39 -10.62
CA ALA A 129 -7.64 3.38 -11.41
C ALA A 129 -8.22 4.80 -11.30
N SER A 130 -9.54 4.93 -11.11
CA SER A 130 -10.22 6.21 -10.96
C SER A 130 -10.17 6.79 -9.54
N GLN A 131 -9.81 5.99 -8.54
CA GLN A 131 -9.80 6.39 -7.12
C GLN A 131 -8.39 6.80 -6.65
N PHE A 132 -8.34 7.83 -5.82
CA PHE A 132 -7.09 8.40 -5.33
C PHE A 132 -6.33 7.45 -4.38
N HIS A 133 -6.98 7.01 -3.29
CA HIS A 133 -6.26 6.53 -2.11
C HIS A 133 -5.41 5.26 -2.37
N MET A 134 -5.98 4.21 -2.96
CA MET A 134 -5.26 2.94 -3.11
C MET A 134 -3.98 3.09 -3.95
N LEU A 135 -4.06 3.75 -5.11
CA LEU A 135 -2.91 3.91 -6.01
C LEU A 135 -1.94 4.99 -5.52
N PHE A 136 -2.42 6.01 -4.83
CA PHE A 136 -1.56 6.99 -4.17
C PHE A 136 -0.69 6.38 -3.06
N TYR A 137 -1.23 5.43 -2.28
CA TYR A 137 -0.47 4.71 -1.26
C TYR A 137 0.38 3.56 -1.83
N ALA A 138 0.05 3.03 -3.01
CA ALA A 138 0.71 1.85 -3.58
C ALA A 138 2.23 1.99 -3.71
N SER A 139 2.74 3.20 -3.99
CA SER A 139 4.17 3.47 -4.14
C SER A 139 4.84 4.05 -2.90
N ARG A 140 4.11 4.21 -1.79
CA ARG A 140 4.62 4.78 -0.54
C ARG A 140 5.15 3.70 0.36
N THR A 141 6.33 3.88 0.93
CA THR A 141 7.07 2.88 1.72
C THR A 141 6.52 2.71 3.14
N LEU A 142 5.20 2.66 3.26
CA LEU A 142 4.50 2.41 4.51
C LEU A 142 4.49 0.92 4.82
N PRO A 143 4.60 0.50 6.09
CA PRO A 143 4.35 -0.89 6.47
C PRO A 143 2.96 -1.37 6.03
N ASN A 144 1.96 -0.48 5.99
CA ASN A 144 0.64 -0.77 5.43
C ASN A 144 0.68 -1.17 3.95
N THR A 145 1.53 -0.51 3.16
CA THR A 145 1.64 -0.80 1.72
C THR A 145 2.27 -2.17 1.50
N PHE A 146 3.29 -2.54 2.28
CA PHE A 146 3.83 -3.90 2.25
C PHE A 146 2.78 -4.93 2.67
N ALA A 147 2.09 -4.70 3.78
CA ALA A 147 0.99 -5.54 4.25
C ALA A 147 -0.12 -5.72 3.19
N LEU A 148 -0.46 -4.66 2.42
CA LEU A 148 -1.48 -4.72 1.37
C LEU A 148 -1.14 -5.75 0.28
N ILE A 149 0.15 -5.93 -0.05
CA ILE A 149 0.60 -6.95 -1.04
C ILE A 149 0.19 -8.35 -0.58
N PHE A 150 0.41 -8.65 0.69
CA PHE A 150 0.06 -9.93 1.30
C PHE A 150 -1.45 -10.08 1.39
N VAL A 151 -2.17 -9.05 1.84
CA VAL A 151 -3.63 -9.05 1.94
C VAL A 151 -4.26 -9.38 0.57
N LEU A 152 -3.86 -8.68 -0.50
CA LEU A 152 -4.35 -8.95 -1.86
C LEU A 152 -4.03 -10.39 -2.31
N THR A 153 -2.86 -10.91 -1.95
CA THR A 153 -2.46 -12.29 -2.23
C THR A 153 -3.35 -13.29 -1.46
N VAL A 154 -3.65 -13.02 -0.18
CA VAL A 154 -4.57 -13.85 0.63
C VAL A 154 -5.94 -13.91 -0.04
N PHE A 155 -6.50 -12.77 -0.45
CA PHE A 155 -7.79 -12.75 -1.14
C PHE A 155 -7.78 -13.44 -2.49
N HIS A 156 -6.70 -13.30 -3.26
CA HIS A 156 -6.49 -14.09 -4.47
C HIS A 156 -6.58 -15.59 -4.16
N ARG A 157 -5.85 -16.07 -3.14
CA ARG A 157 -5.88 -17.50 -2.77
C ARG A 157 -7.23 -17.96 -2.23
N CYS A 158 -7.91 -17.12 -1.44
CA CYS A 158 -9.27 -17.41 -0.97
C CYS A 158 -10.27 -17.55 -2.12
N LEU A 159 -10.19 -16.69 -3.15
CA LEU A 159 -11.05 -16.79 -4.35
C LEU A 159 -10.77 -18.06 -5.19
N GLU A 160 -9.54 -18.56 -5.14
CA GLU A 160 -9.15 -19.83 -5.79
C GLU A 160 -9.43 -21.06 -4.90
N ASN A 161 -10.11 -20.90 -3.76
CA ASN A 161 -10.34 -21.95 -2.74
C ASN A 161 -9.04 -22.59 -2.20
N ARG A 162 -7.90 -21.91 -2.29
CA ARG A 162 -6.60 -22.38 -1.78
C ARG A 162 -6.33 -21.81 -0.39
N TYR A 163 -7.19 -22.15 0.57
CA TYR A 163 -7.21 -21.54 1.90
C TYR A 163 -5.92 -21.79 2.69
N GLU A 164 -5.32 -22.98 2.62
CA GLU A 164 -4.04 -23.30 3.28
C GLU A 164 -2.92 -22.33 2.88
N ARG A 165 -2.76 -22.10 1.57
CA ARG A 165 -1.80 -21.10 1.07
C ARG A 165 -2.20 -19.70 1.54
N GLY A 166 -3.49 -19.39 1.59
CA GLY A 166 -4.01 -18.16 2.17
C GLY A 166 -3.55 -17.97 3.62
N VAL A 167 -3.62 -19.01 4.46
CA VAL A 167 -3.16 -18.97 5.85
C VAL A 167 -1.67 -18.65 5.92
N ARG A 168 -0.83 -19.29 5.10
CA ARG A 168 0.62 -19.00 5.04
C ARG A 168 0.90 -17.51 4.78
N TRP A 169 0.27 -16.94 3.75
CA TRP A 169 0.45 -15.53 3.41
C TRP A 169 -0.13 -14.60 4.49
N ALA A 170 -1.27 -14.95 5.09
CA ALA A 170 -1.90 -14.19 6.16
C ALA A 170 -1.01 -14.15 7.41
N THR A 171 -0.48 -15.30 7.82
CA THR A 171 0.45 -15.41 8.95
C THR A 171 1.73 -14.62 8.70
N ALA A 172 2.32 -14.72 7.50
CA ALA A 172 3.51 -13.93 7.17
C ALA A 172 3.24 -12.41 7.27
N ALA A 173 2.08 -11.94 6.81
CA ALA A 173 1.70 -10.53 6.91
C ALA A 173 1.55 -10.06 8.37
N VAL A 174 0.88 -10.88 9.19
CA VAL A 174 0.64 -10.61 10.61
C VAL A 174 1.95 -10.56 11.39
N VAL A 175 2.83 -11.52 11.14
CA VAL A 175 4.08 -11.67 11.90
C VAL A 175 5.12 -10.64 11.48
N LEU A 176 5.24 -10.32 10.19
CA LEU A 176 6.27 -9.38 9.69
C LEU A 176 5.86 -7.92 9.82
N PHE A 177 4.64 -7.59 9.41
CA PHE A 177 4.29 -6.20 9.13
C PHE A 177 3.27 -5.61 10.07
N ARG A 178 2.19 -6.35 10.36
CA ARG A 178 0.96 -5.82 10.97
C ARG A 178 0.11 -6.85 11.69
N CYS A 179 0.23 -6.89 13.02
CA CYS A 179 -0.52 -7.80 13.86
C CYS A 179 -2.04 -7.53 13.82
N GLU A 180 -2.46 -6.29 13.53
CA GLU A 180 -3.88 -5.94 13.45
C GLU A 180 -4.62 -6.65 12.32
N LEU A 181 -3.90 -7.16 11.32
CA LEU A 181 -4.51 -7.90 10.21
C LEU A 181 -5.21 -9.18 10.66
N VAL A 182 -4.92 -9.68 11.86
CA VAL A 182 -5.69 -10.78 12.47
C VAL A 182 -7.18 -10.43 12.51
N LEU A 183 -7.54 -9.17 12.75
CA LEU A 183 -8.93 -8.71 12.78
C LEU A 183 -9.62 -8.80 11.41
N LEU A 184 -8.86 -8.71 10.31
CA LEU A 184 -9.36 -8.90 8.96
C LEU A 184 -9.39 -10.38 8.57
N PHE A 185 -8.34 -11.13 8.88
CA PHE A 185 -8.19 -12.52 8.47
C PHE A 185 -9.06 -13.48 9.28
N ALA A 186 -9.26 -13.24 10.57
CA ALA A 186 -10.04 -14.14 11.43
C ALA A 186 -11.50 -14.32 10.95
N PRO A 187 -12.26 -13.27 10.60
CA PRO A 187 -13.60 -13.46 10.03
C PRO A 187 -13.61 -14.18 8.67
N ILE A 188 -12.57 -14.01 7.85
CA ILE A 188 -12.45 -14.64 6.52
C ILE A 188 -12.21 -16.14 6.67
N PHE A 189 -11.17 -16.51 7.42
CA PHE A 189 -10.85 -17.91 7.66
C PHE A 189 -11.86 -18.59 8.58
N GLY A 190 -12.43 -17.87 9.55
CA GLY A 190 -13.52 -18.36 10.39
C GLY A 190 -14.68 -18.91 9.56
N ARG A 191 -15.08 -18.21 8.50
CA ARG A 191 -16.07 -18.72 7.54
C ARG A 191 -15.60 -19.98 6.81
N ALA A 192 -14.34 -20.02 6.37
CA ALA A 192 -13.78 -21.20 5.70
C ALA A 192 -13.73 -22.43 6.63
N LEU A 193 -13.41 -22.22 7.92
CA LEU A 193 -13.43 -23.22 8.97
C LEU A 193 -14.85 -23.74 9.22
N ILE A 194 -15.83 -22.85 9.41
CA ILE A 194 -17.24 -23.22 9.64
C ILE A 194 -17.82 -23.97 8.45
N SER A 195 -17.42 -23.60 7.22
CA SER A 195 -17.88 -24.28 6.01
C SER A 195 -17.17 -25.60 5.70
N GLY A 196 -16.26 -26.06 6.56
CA GLY A 196 -15.50 -27.30 6.40
C GLY A 196 -14.49 -27.28 5.25
N ARG A 197 -14.23 -26.11 4.65
CA ARG A 197 -13.28 -25.96 3.52
C ARG A 197 -11.82 -25.89 3.97
N LEU A 198 -11.61 -25.66 5.25
CA LEU A 198 -10.30 -25.60 5.89
C LEU A 198 -10.42 -26.32 7.25
N PRO A 199 -9.67 -27.39 7.50
CA PRO A 199 -9.65 -28.00 8.83
C PRO A 199 -8.94 -27.07 9.83
N LEU A 200 -9.43 -26.99 11.06
CA LEU A 200 -8.79 -26.19 12.13
C LEU A 200 -7.53 -26.89 12.66
N LEU A 201 -7.70 -28.15 13.03
CA LEU A 201 -6.68 -29.03 13.63
C LEU A 201 -6.20 -30.05 12.59
N GLY A 202 -5.05 -30.67 12.88
CA GLY A 202 -4.37 -31.61 11.98
C GLY A 202 -3.10 -31.02 11.37
N TRP A 203 -2.30 -31.86 10.73
CA TRP A 203 -1.01 -31.45 10.16
C TRP A 203 -1.12 -30.44 9.03
N ASP A 204 -2.21 -30.49 8.27
CA ASP A 204 -2.57 -29.52 7.22
C ASP A 204 -3.68 -28.56 7.68
N GLY A 205 -3.97 -28.54 9.00
CA GLY A 205 -4.94 -27.63 9.60
C GLY A 205 -4.44 -26.19 9.65
N ALA A 206 -5.37 -25.24 9.69
CA ALA A 206 -5.08 -23.80 9.76
C ALA A 206 -4.12 -23.44 10.89
N LEU A 207 -4.28 -24.06 12.07
CA LEU A 207 -3.44 -23.79 13.23
C LEU A 207 -1.99 -24.25 13.01
N MET A 208 -1.80 -25.49 12.55
CA MET A 208 -0.46 -26.05 12.33
C MET A 208 0.26 -25.31 11.20
N GLU A 209 -0.44 -25.00 10.12
CA GLU A 209 0.11 -24.25 8.99
C GLU A 209 0.51 -22.82 9.40
N GLY A 210 -0.34 -22.17 10.21
CA GLY A 210 -0.04 -20.89 10.82
C GLY A 210 1.21 -20.97 11.71
N LEU A 211 1.27 -21.92 12.64
CA LEU A 211 2.42 -22.08 13.53
C LEU A 211 3.73 -22.36 12.79
N ARG A 212 3.72 -23.27 11.79
CA ARG A 212 4.88 -23.57 10.95
C ARG A 212 5.35 -22.33 10.18
N THR A 213 4.41 -21.55 9.65
CA THR A 213 4.75 -20.33 8.91
C THR A 213 5.29 -19.26 9.85
N ALA A 214 4.63 -19.03 11.00
CA ALA A 214 5.09 -18.09 12.02
C ALA A 214 6.51 -18.45 12.49
N PHE A 215 6.77 -19.72 12.80
CA PHE A 215 8.09 -20.18 13.19
C PHE A 215 9.15 -19.89 12.11
N LYS A 216 8.88 -20.24 10.85
CA LYS A 216 9.82 -19.97 9.74
C LYS A 216 10.10 -18.49 9.54
N VAL A 217 9.07 -17.65 9.67
CA VAL A 217 9.18 -16.19 9.52
C VAL A 217 9.94 -15.60 10.70
N LEU A 218 9.62 -16.00 11.93
CA LEU A 218 10.30 -15.54 13.15
C LEU A 218 11.78 -15.94 13.17
N LEU A 219 12.08 -17.16 12.72
CA LEU A 219 13.45 -17.67 12.61
C LEU A 219 14.33 -16.82 11.68
N ILE A 220 13.72 -16.11 10.71
CA ILE A 220 14.44 -15.23 9.79
C ILE A 220 14.42 -13.78 10.31
N THR A 221 13.24 -13.25 10.66
CA THR A 221 13.10 -11.82 10.99
C THR A 221 13.76 -11.45 12.30
N ILE A 222 13.71 -12.29 13.34
CA ILE A 222 14.30 -11.96 14.64
C ILE A 222 15.82 -11.81 14.51
N PRO A 223 16.60 -12.78 13.97
CA PRO A 223 18.04 -12.59 13.83
C PRO A 223 18.39 -11.42 12.90
N LEU A 224 17.67 -11.29 11.77
CA LEU A 224 17.93 -10.24 10.78
C LEU A 224 17.73 -8.84 11.35
N ASP A 225 16.57 -8.59 11.96
CA ASP A 225 16.27 -7.31 12.58
C ASP A 225 17.19 -7.06 13.78
N SER A 226 17.54 -8.09 14.56
CA SER A 226 18.43 -7.95 15.70
C SER A 226 19.86 -7.53 15.35
N VAL A 227 20.39 -8.03 14.23
CA VAL A 227 21.69 -7.59 13.71
C VAL A 227 21.64 -6.13 13.30
N LEU A 228 20.59 -5.70 12.61
CA LEU A 228 20.48 -4.33 12.09
C LEU A 228 20.17 -3.32 13.20
N TRP A 229 19.39 -3.70 14.21
CA TRP A 229 19.09 -2.88 15.39
C TRP A 229 20.17 -2.93 16.48
N GLY A 230 21.17 -3.82 16.37
CA GLY A 230 22.23 -3.99 17.36
C GLY A 230 21.78 -4.56 18.71
N ARG A 231 20.56 -5.10 18.79
CA ARG A 231 19.98 -5.72 20.00
C ARG A 231 18.95 -6.78 19.62
N LEU A 232 18.71 -7.76 20.49
CA LEU A 232 17.62 -8.72 20.27
C LEU A 232 16.29 -7.99 20.18
N VAL A 233 15.62 -8.07 19.03
CA VAL A 233 14.36 -7.38 18.78
C VAL A 233 13.43 -8.23 17.90
N TYR A 234 12.15 -8.21 18.26
CA TYR A 234 11.07 -8.56 17.36
C TYR A 234 10.19 -7.31 17.18
N PRO A 235 10.36 -6.57 16.05
CA PRO A 235 9.74 -5.26 15.90
C PRO A 235 8.22 -5.24 16.09
N GLU A 236 7.52 -6.23 15.54
CA GLU A 236 6.06 -6.28 15.62
C GLU A 236 5.55 -6.58 17.03
N LEU A 237 6.30 -7.35 17.83
CA LEU A 237 5.96 -7.55 19.23
C LEU A 237 6.11 -6.24 20.02
N GLU A 238 7.16 -5.46 19.81
CA GLU A 238 7.30 -4.16 20.50
C GLU A 238 6.18 -3.18 20.10
N VAL A 239 5.75 -3.20 18.84
CA VAL A 239 4.58 -2.43 18.37
C VAL A 239 3.30 -2.90 19.07
N ALA A 240 3.10 -4.21 19.21
CA ALA A 240 1.94 -4.76 19.91
C ALA A 240 1.96 -4.39 21.42
N LEU A 241 3.12 -4.51 22.08
CA LEU A 241 3.29 -4.12 23.49
C LEU A 241 3.00 -2.63 23.69
N PHE A 242 3.54 -1.77 22.83
CA PHE A 242 3.33 -0.32 22.90
C PHE A 242 1.86 0.08 22.75
N ASN A 243 1.14 -0.54 21.82
CA ASN A 243 -0.24 -0.16 21.51
C ASN A 243 -1.26 -0.84 22.43
N ILE A 244 -1.09 -2.12 22.75
CA ILE A 244 -2.07 -2.92 23.48
C ILE A 244 -1.83 -2.84 24.99
N ILE A 245 -0.58 -3.01 25.43
CA ILE A 245 -0.28 -3.08 26.87
C ILE A 245 -0.07 -1.67 27.45
N LEU A 246 0.75 -0.84 26.79
CA LEU A 246 1.04 0.51 27.27
C LEU A 246 -0.07 1.51 26.93
N ASN A 247 -1.00 1.14 26.05
CA ASN A 247 -2.13 1.94 25.60
C ASN A 247 -1.77 3.37 25.14
N ARG A 248 -0.54 3.59 24.63
CA ARG A 248 -0.04 4.91 24.22
C ARG A 248 -0.53 5.36 22.85
N SER A 249 -1.43 4.60 22.23
CA SER A 249 -1.99 4.95 20.93
C SER A 249 -2.69 6.33 20.94
N HIS A 250 -3.29 6.72 22.08
CA HIS A 250 -3.98 8.00 22.23
C HIS A 250 -3.06 9.24 22.16
N GLU A 251 -1.75 9.08 22.38
CA GLU A 251 -0.76 10.18 22.33
C GLU A 251 -0.61 10.79 20.93
N TYR A 252 -1.03 10.06 19.89
CA TYR A 252 -0.95 10.47 18.48
C TYR A 252 -2.26 11.08 17.97
N GLY A 253 -3.12 11.53 18.89
CA GLY A 253 -4.43 12.11 18.60
C GLY A 253 -5.53 11.08 18.47
N THR A 254 -6.74 11.45 18.91
CA THR A 254 -7.90 10.56 18.96
C THR A 254 -9.00 11.01 18.01
N SER A 255 -9.73 10.06 17.44
CA SER A 255 -10.91 10.32 16.61
C SER A 255 -12.13 9.51 17.10
N PRO A 256 -13.36 10.02 16.89
CA PRO A 256 -14.59 9.33 17.30
C PRO A 256 -14.69 7.90 16.75
N PHE A 257 -15.45 7.04 17.44
CA PHE A 257 -15.61 5.62 17.07
C PHE A 257 -16.03 5.43 15.60
N LEU A 258 -17.02 6.19 15.14
CA LEU A 258 -17.55 6.08 13.78
C LEU A 258 -16.72 6.80 12.70
N TRP A 259 -15.56 7.38 13.03
CA TRP A 259 -14.76 8.18 12.10
C TRP A 259 -14.40 7.45 10.81
N TYR A 260 -14.13 6.14 10.88
CA TYR A 260 -13.89 5.36 9.68
C TYR A 260 -15.11 5.32 8.75
N PHE A 261 -16.32 5.25 9.29
CA PHE A 261 -17.57 5.12 8.53
C PHE A 261 -18.01 6.43 7.87
N TYR A 262 -18.02 7.55 8.60
CA TYR A 262 -18.49 8.83 8.04
C TYR A 262 -17.38 9.63 7.34
N SER A 263 -16.11 9.35 7.62
CA SER A 263 -14.99 10.12 7.08
C SER A 263 -14.08 9.32 6.16
N CYS A 264 -13.60 8.14 6.57
CA CYS A 264 -12.63 7.39 5.76
C CYS A 264 -13.27 6.65 4.59
N LEU A 265 -14.38 5.94 4.79
CA LEU A 265 -15.03 5.21 3.71
C LEU A 265 -15.49 6.14 2.57
N PRO A 266 -16.14 7.29 2.83
CA PRO A 266 -16.52 8.22 1.78
C PRO A 266 -15.31 8.80 1.04
N ARG A 267 -14.22 9.13 1.74
CA ARG A 267 -12.98 9.62 1.10
C ARG A 267 -12.26 8.53 0.32
N GLY A 268 -12.16 7.33 0.88
CA GLY A 268 -11.44 6.19 0.31
C GLY A 268 -12.10 5.61 -0.94
N LEU A 269 -13.42 5.43 -0.89
CA LEU A 269 -14.20 4.78 -1.95
C LEU A 269 -14.93 5.78 -2.86
N MET A 270 -15.01 7.06 -2.45
CA MET A 270 -15.50 8.16 -3.27
C MET A 270 -16.92 7.87 -3.81
N ALA A 271 -17.20 8.19 -5.07
CA ALA A 271 -18.52 7.96 -5.67
C ALA A 271 -18.85 6.45 -5.86
N SER A 272 -17.90 5.55 -5.59
CA SER A 272 -18.13 4.10 -5.66
C SER A 272 -18.76 3.52 -4.38
N LEU A 273 -18.78 4.25 -3.26
CA LEU A 273 -19.35 3.76 -2.00
C LEU A 273 -20.85 3.38 -2.11
N PRO A 274 -21.74 4.21 -2.68
CA PRO A 274 -23.15 3.84 -2.82
C PRO A 274 -23.34 2.59 -3.71
N LEU A 275 -22.55 2.48 -4.78
CA LEU A 275 -22.57 1.34 -5.69
C LEU A 275 -22.09 0.06 -4.99
N ALA A 276 -21.11 0.16 -4.08
CA ALA A 276 -20.67 -0.98 -3.29
C ALA A 276 -21.78 -1.50 -2.36
N VAL A 277 -22.56 -0.61 -1.76
CA VAL A 277 -23.73 -1.00 -0.94
C VAL A 277 -24.77 -1.72 -1.80
N LEU A 278 -25.13 -1.15 -2.95
CA LEU A 278 -26.07 -1.76 -3.90
C LEU A 278 -25.59 -3.13 -4.41
N GLY A 279 -24.29 -3.28 -4.66
CA GLY A 279 -23.68 -4.54 -5.07
C GLY A 279 -23.91 -5.67 -4.07
N MET A 280 -23.83 -5.40 -2.76
CA MET A 280 -24.05 -6.40 -1.71
C MET A 280 -25.50 -6.90 -1.64
N PHE A 281 -26.46 -6.04 -2.00
CA PHE A 281 -27.86 -6.41 -2.11
C PHE A 281 -28.12 -7.24 -3.37
N LEU A 282 -27.45 -6.88 -4.47
CA LEU A 282 -27.61 -7.52 -5.78
C LEU A 282 -27.01 -8.93 -5.84
N GLU A 283 -25.81 -9.14 -5.30
CA GLU A 283 -25.08 -10.40 -5.38
C GLU A 283 -24.68 -10.89 -3.98
N ARG A 284 -25.39 -11.94 -3.50
CA ARG A 284 -25.21 -12.48 -2.15
C ARG A 284 -23.81 -13.04 -1.91
N ARG A 285 -23.12 -13.53 -2.95
CA ARG A 285 -21.74 -14.04 -2.84
C ARG A 285 -20.76 -12.97 -2.35
N LEU A 286 -20.99 -11.69 -2.67
CA LEU A 286 -20.14 -10.59 -2.22
C LEU A 286 -20.14 -10.38 -0.71
N ARG A 287 -21.24 -10.74 -0.03
CA ARG A 287 -21.34 -10.63 1.44
C ARG A 287 -20.27 -11.44 2.15
N ALA A 288 -19.82 -12.55 1.55
CA ALA A 288 -18.73 -13.36 2.08
C ALA A 288 -17.37 -12.65 2.09
N ILE A 289 -17.21 -11.60 1.27
CA ILE A 289 -15.96 -10.86 1.10
C ILE A 289 -16.05 -9.50 1.78
N VAL A 290 -17.16 -8.80 1.60
CA VAL A 290 -17.34 -7.43 2.11
C VAL A 290 -17.66 -7.39 3.60
N LEU A 291 -18.46 -8.34 4.13
CA LEU A 291 -18.80 -8.32 5.56
C LEU A 291 -17.56 -8.51 6.46
N PRO A 292 -16.59 -9.39 6.16
CA PRO A 292 -15.31 -9.41 6.88
C PRO A 292 -14.56 -8.07 6.84
N ALA A 293 -14.56 -7.37 5.71
CA ALA A 293 -13.93 -6.06 5.59
C ALA A 293 -14.62 -5.00 6.47
N VAL A 294 -15.96 -5.02 6.52
CA VAL A 294 -16.76 -4.13 7.38
C VAL A 294 -16.58 -4.49 8.86
N ALA A 295 -16.54 -5.77 9.20
CA ALA A 295 -16.27 -6.25 10.56
C ALA A 295 -14.88 -5.81 11.03
N PHE A 296 -13.86 -5.92 10.16
CA PHE A 296 -12.53 -5.39 10.43
C PHE A 296 -12.57 -3.89 10.75
N ILE A 297 -13.23 -3.07 9.92
CA ILE A 297 -13.33 -1.63 10.16
C ILE A 297 -14.03 -1.33 11.49
N PHE A 298 -15.11 -2.05 11.80
CA PHE A 298 -15.85 -1.90 13.05
C PHE A 298 -15.01 -2.27 14.27
N LEU A 299 -14.28 -3.39 14.23
CA LEU A 299 -13.39 -3.80 15.32
C LEU A 299 -12.21 -2.84 15.47
N TYR A 300 -11.68 -2.35 14.34
CA TYR A 300 -10.58 -1.39 14.37
C TYR A 300 -11.00 0.01 14.80
N SER A 301 -12.30 0.35 14.76
CA SER A 301 -12.86 1.60 15.28
C SER A 301 -12.70 1.78 16.79
N PHE A 302 -12.48 0.70 17.55
CA PHE A 302 -12.20 0.77 18.99
C PHE A 302 -10.85 1.42 19.30
N LEU A 303 -9.90 1.43 18.35
CA LEU A 303 -8.62 2.09 18.53
C LEU A 303 -8.80 3.61 18.61
N PRO A 304 -8.34 4.31 19.67
CA PRO A 304 -8.51 5.76 19.82
C PRO A 304 -7.91 6.55 18.66
N HIS A 305 -6.66 6.23 18.31
CA HIS A 305 -5.96 6.81 17.18
C HIS A 305 -6.35 6.14 15.87
N LYS A 306 -6.68 6.95 14.87
CA LYS A 306 -7.25 6.48 13.61
C LYS A 306 -6.61 7.20 12.43
N GLU A 307 -6.26 6.43 11.42
CA GLU A 307 -5.71 6.94 10.18
C GLU A 307 -6.27 6.14 9.00
N LEU A 308 -6.48 6.82 7.88
CA LEU A 308 -7.10 6.20 6.70
C LEU A 308 -6.29 4.99 6.19
N ARG A 309 -4.95 5.06 6.25
CA ARG A 309 -4.07 3.96 5.83
C ARG A 309 -4.27 2.66 6.64
N PHE A 310 -4.76 2.74 7.88
CA PHE A 310 -4.97 1.54 8.70
C PHE A 310 -6.08 0.65 8.15
N ILE A 311 -7.07 1.21 7.44
CA ILE A 311 -8.15 0.45 6.84
C ILE A 311 -8.03 0.25 5.33
N MET A 312 -6.92 0.68 4.71
CA MET A 312 -6.76 0.65 3.24
C MET A 312 -6.89 -0.75 2.63
N TYR A 313 -6.64 -1.79 3.42
CA TYR A 313 -6.83 -3.21 3.07
C TYR A 313 -8.27 -3.54 2.65
N SER A 314 -9.24 -2.81 3.20
CA SER A 314 -10.66 -3.02 2.96
C SER A 314 -11.13 -2.48 1.60
N PHE A 315 -10.44 -1.49 1.04
CA PHE A 315 -10.86 -0.79 -0.16
C PHE A 315 -11.01 -1.70 -1.39
N PRO A 316 -10.01 -2.52 -1.79
CA PRO A 316 -10.16 -3.42 -2.94
C PRO A 316 -11.28 -4.46 -2.77
N LEU A 317 -11.67 -4.78 -1.52
CA LEU A 317 -12.75 -5.72 -1.21
C LEU A 317 -14.11 -5.07 -1.35
N ILE A 318 -14.26 -3.85 -0.85
CA ILE A 318 -15.51 -3.10 -0.96
C ILE A 318 -15.72 -2.66 -2.42
N ASN A 319 -14.64 -2.25 -3.12
CA ASN A 319 -14.68 -1.92 -4.55
C ASN A 319 -15.10 -3.08 -5.44
N LEU A 320 -14.79 -4.33 -5.08
CA LEU A 320 -15.30 -5.50 -5.79
C LEU A 320 -16.84 -5.50 -5.84
N SER A 321 -17.50 -5.06 -4.77
CA SER A 321 -18.95 -4.98 -4.74
C SER A 321 -19.50 -3.95 -5.73
N ALA A 322 -18.89 -2.76 -5.77
CA ALA A 322 -19.23 -1.72 -6.74
C ALA A 322 -18.98 -2.20 -8.18
N ALA A 323 -17.86 -2.89 -8.39
CA ALA A 323 -17.48 -3.42 -9.70
C ALA A 323 -18.46 -4.48 -10.23
N VAL A 324 -18.91 -5.41 -9.38
CA VAL A 324 -19.92 -6.40 -9.76
C VAL A 324 -21.25 -5.72 -10.09
N PHE A 325 -21.65 -4.70 -9.32
CA PHE A 325 -22.84 -3.91 -9.64
C PHE A 325 -22.71 -3.24 -11.03
N CYS A 326 -21.61 -2.54 -11.29
CA CYS A 326 -21.37 -1.88 -12.58
C CYS A 326 -21.34 -2.89 -13.74
N GLY A 327 -20.66 -4.02 -13.57
CA GLY A 327 -20.64 -5.08 -14.59
C GLY A 327 -22.03 -5.64 -14.89
N ARG A 328 -22.86 -5.83 -13.86
CA ARG A 328 -24.24 -6.30 -14.04
C ARG A 328 -25.12 -5.27 -14.74
N MET A 329 -24.95 -3.98 -14.44
CA MET A 329 -25.66 -2.89 -15.11
C MET A 329 -25.24 -2.77 -16.58
N TYR A 330 -23.95 -2.90 -16.86
CA TYR A 330 -23.42 -2.91 -18.23
C TYR A 330 -24.02 -4.04 -19.08
N ILE A 331 -24.02 -5.28 -18.57
CA ILE A 331 -24.57 -6.44 -19.29
C ILE A 331 -26.07 -6.28 -19.57
N ASN A 332 -26.81 -5.72 -18.62
CA ASN A 332 -28.27 -5.62 -18.72
C ASN A 332 -28.79 -4.27 -19.23
N ARG A 333 -27.91 -3.39 -19.74
CA ARG A 333 -28.22 -2.01 -20.14
C ARG A 333 -29.35 -1.89 -21.18
N GLY A 334 -29.50 -2.89 -22.04
CA GLY A 334 -30.53 -2.91 -23.10
C GLY A 334 -31.90 -3.45 -22.66
N LYS A 335 -32.02 -4.01 -21.46
CA LYS A 335 -33.25 -4.73 -21.04
C LYS A 335 -34.37 -3.81 -20.56
N SER A 336 -34.05 -2.63 -20.05
CA SER A 336 -35.06 -1.64 -19.63
C SER A 336 -34.47 -0.24 -19.56
N PHE A 337 -35.33 0.78 -19.69
CA PHE A 337 -34.93 2.18 -19.54
C PHE A 337 -34.27 2.46 -18.18
N GLY A 338 -34.84 1.92 -17.09
CA GLY A 338 -34.27 2.07 -15.75
C GLY A 338 -32.85 1.49 -15.62
N ARG A 339 -32.57 0.32 -16.23
CA ARG A 339 -31.21 -0.27 -16.22
C ARG A 339 -30.24 0.53 -17.08
N ARG A 340 -30.71 1.12 -18.19
CA ARG A 340 -29.91 2.05 -18.99
C ARG A 340 -29.54 3.29 -18.16
N LEU A 341 -30.48 3.85 -17.40
CA LEU A 341 -30.22 4.99 -16.51
C LEU A 341 -29.22 4.63 -15.40
N LEU A 342 -29.37 3.46 -14.76
CA LEU A 342 -28.40 2.98 -13.76
C LEU A 342 -27.00 2.77 -14.36
N TYR A 343 -26.91 2.28 -15.60
CA TYR A 343 -25.64 2.17 -16.30
C TYR A 343 -25.03 3.55 -16.59
N VAL A 344 -25.82 4.54 -17.02
CA VAL A 344 -25.36 5.93 -17.16
C VAL A 344 -24.85 6.46 -15.82
N GLY A 345 -25.55 6.19 -14.71
CA GLY A 345 -25.07 6.49 -13.36
C GLY A 345 -23.72 5.83 -13.04
N CYS A 346 -23.51 4.58 -13.47
CA CYS A 346 -22.21 3.91 -13.37
C CYS A 346 -21.13 4.58 -14.24
N CYS A 347 -21.45 5.20 -15.37
CA CYS A 347 -20.45 5.97 -16.12
C CYS A 347 -20.15 7.31 -15.42
N LEU A 348 -21.18 8.01 -14.94
CA LEU A 348 -21.05 9.29 -14.25
C LEU A 348 -20.24 9.17 -12.95
N HIS A 349 -20.38 8.07 -12.20
CA HIS A 349 -19.59 7.88 -10.98
C HIS A 349 -18.09 7.77 -11.27
N LEU A 350 -17.68 7.18 -12.41
CA LEU A 350 -16.27 7.09 -12.80
C LEU A 350 -15.71 8.48 -13.11
N ILE A 351 -16.50 9.32 -13.79
CA ILE A 351 -16.12 10.72 -14.07
C ILE A 351 -15.98 11.48 -12.74
N ALA A 352 -16.94 11.32 -11.82
CA ALA A 352 -16.88 11.94 -10.49
C ALA A 352 -15.64 11.48 -9.71
N ASN A 353 -15.29 10.19 -9.75
CA ASN A 353 -14.07 9.67 -9.15
C ASN A 353 -12.82 10.31 -9.77
N LEU A 354 -12.72 10.41 -11.09
CA LEU A 354 -11.58 11.02 -11.77
C LEU A 354 -11.40 12.49 -11.39
N LEU A 355 -12.49 13.27 -11.36
CA LEU A 355 -12.45 14.68 -10.95
C LEU A 355 -11.99 14.85 -9.50
N ALA A 356 -12.56 14.06 -8.59
CA ALA A 356 -12.16 14.10 -7.18
C ALA A 356 -10.74 13.55 -6.97
N THR A 357 -10.28 12.59 -7.77
CA THR A 357 -8.90 12.08 -7.73
C THR A 357 -7.92 13.13 -8.22
N ALA A 358 -8.25 13.90 -9.28
CA ALA A 358 -7.44 15.03 -9.70
C ALA A 358 -7.31 16.10 -8.60
N ALA A 359 -8.43 16.42 -7.93
CA ALA A 359 -8.42 17.36 -6.80
C ALA A 359 -7.57 16.86 -5.61
N PHE A 360 -7.75 15.60 -5.20
CA PHE A 360 -6.96 15.00 -4.12
C PHE A 360 -5.48 14.84 -4.48
N LEU A 361 -5.17 14.51 -5.74
CA LEU A 361 -3.79 14.39 -6.20
C LEU A 361 -3.10 15.73 -6.24
N TYR A 362 -3.78 16.79 -6.70
CA TYR A 362 -3.26 18.14 -6.62
C TYR A 362 -2.97 18.56 -5.17
N ALA A 363 -3.94 18.37 -4.27
CA ALA A 363 -3.76 18.69 -2.85
C ALA A 363 -2.65 17.84 -2.21
N GLY A 364 -2.61 16.54 -2.52
CA GLY A 364 -1.61 15.59 -2.01
C GLY A 364 -0.20 15.90 -2.51
N ALA A 365 -0.04 16.28 -3.77
CA ALA A 365 1.24 16.68 -4.36
C ALA A 365 1.80 17.96 -3.74
N ARG A 366 0.94 18.91 -3.36
CA ARG A 366 1.34 20.16 -2.69
C ARG A 366 1.51 20.02 -1.18
N ASN A 367 1.15 18.89 -0.59
CA ASN A 367 1.27 18.66 0.85
C ASN A 367 2.70 18.27 1.26
N TYR A 368 3.73 18.92 0.70
CA TYR A 368 5.14 18.62 0.93
C TYR A 368 6.02 19.86 1.08
N PRO A 369 5.65 20.82 1.97
CA PRO A 369 6.37 22.08 2.09
C PRO A 369 7.85 21.89 2.46
N GLY A 370 8.19 20.86 3.24
CA GLY A 370 9.59 20.54 3.56
C GLY A 370 10.39 20.04 2.36
N GLY A 371 9.76 19.25 1.47
CA GLY A 371 10.39 18.82 0.22
C GLY A 371 10.61 19.98 -0.74
N ASP A 372 9.60 20.85 -0.87
CA ASP A 372 9.69 22.06 -1.68
C ASP A 372 10.78 23.00 -1.13
N ALA A 373 10.85 23.22 0.18
CA ALA A 373 11.87 24.03 0.82
C ALA A 373 13.30 23.52 0.57
N ILE A 374 13.52 22.21 0.69
CA ILE A 374 14.82 21.58 0.40
C ILE A 374 15.17 21.71 -1.08
N ALA A 375 14.22 21.49 -1.99
CA ALA A 375 14.45 21.65 -3.42
C ALA A 375 14.83 23.09 -3.77
N HIS A 376 14.10 24.07 -3.21
CA HIS A 376 14.44 25.49 -3.36
C HIS A 376 15.85 25.80 -2.82
N LEU A 377 16.19 25.31 -1.63
CA LEU A 377 17.51 25.51 -1.05
C LEU A 377 18.63 24.92 -1.93
N GLN A 378 18.45 23.70 -2.45
CA GLN A 378 19.42 23.06 -3.33
C GLN A 378 19.66 23.85 -4.62
N VAL A 379 18.59 24.39 -5.21
CA VAL A 379 18.69 25.27 -6.39
C VAL A 379 19.42 26.56 -6.04
N SER A 380 19.06 27.22 -4.93
CA SER A 380 19.70 28.45 -4.48
C SER A 380 21.20 28.25 -4.25
N VAL A 381 21.60 27.17 -3.55
CA VAL A 381 23.02 26.86 -3.30
C VAL A 381 23.77 26.65 -4.61
N ARG A 382 23.24 25.88 -5.56
CA ARG A 382 23.89 25.65 -6.86
C ARG A 382 24.13 26.94 -7.64
N ILE A 383 23.14 27.84 -7.64
CA ILE A 383 23.25 29.16 -8.29
C ILE A 383 24.34 29.99 -7.61
N THR A 384 24.34 30.06 -6.27
CA THR A 384 25.36 30.80 -5.52
C THR A 384 26.77 30.25 -5.78
N THR A 385 26.96 28.94 -5.77
CA THR A 385 28.27 28.32 -6.05
C THR A 385 28.74 28.61 -7.48
N ALA A 386 27.84 28.58 -8.47
CA ALA A 386 28.16 28.92 -9.85
C ALA A 386 28.58 30.40 -10.01
N LEU A 387 27.87 31.32 -9.33
CA LEU A 387 28.21 32.75 -9.33
C LEU A 387 29.56 33.04 -8.66
N VAL A 388 29.87 32.38 -7.53
CA VAL A 388 31.18 32.50 -6.87
C VAL A 388 32.30 31.97 -7.77
N ARG A 389 32.08 30.83 -8.43
CA ARG A 389 33.06 30.26 -9.37
C ARG A 389 33.30 31.16 -10.58
N SER A 390 32.25 31.78 -11.12
CA SER A 390 32.34 32.77 -12.20
C SER A 390 33.10 34.02 -11.78
N LYS A 391 32.81 34.59 -10.60
CA LYS A 391 33.56 35.73 -10.06
C LYS A 391 35.04 35.42 -9.87
N ASN A 392 35.35 34.23 -9.34
CA ASN A 392 36.73 33.78 -9.15
C ASN A 392 37.47 33.57 -10.50
N LEU A 393 36.78 33.10 -11.55
CA LEU A 393 37.38 33.03 -12.88
C LEU A 393 37.64 34.42 -13.47
N CYS A 394 36.69 35.36 -13.30
CA CYS A 394 36.87 36.74 -13.74
C CYS A 394 38.05 37.43 -13.05
N SER A 395 38.23 37.22 -11.73
CA SER A 395 39.37 37.78 -11.01
C SER A 395 40.71 37.13 -11.40
N ILE A 396 40.75 35.83 -11.68
CA ILE A 396 41.95 35.16 -12.21
C ILE A 396 42.31 35.68 -13.61
N LEU A 397 41.31 35.86 -14.49
CA LEU A 397 41.54 36.43 -15.83
C LEU A 397 42.03 37.88 -15.77
N HIS A 398 41.54 38.67 -14.80
CA HIS A 398 41.99 40.04 -14.59
C HIS A 398 43.44 40.13 -14.11
N VAL A 399 43.90 39.16 -13.30
CA VAL A 399 45.29 39.03 -12.83
C VAL A 399 46.22 38.53 -13.94
N LEU A 400 45.74 37.68 -14.85
CA LEU A 400 46.52 37.19 -15.98
C LEU A 400 46.62 38.19 -17.15
N SER A 401 45.76 39.22 -17.17
CA SER A 401 45.76 40.28 -18.19
C SER A 401 46.59 41.53 -17.81
N SER A 402 47.23 41.50 -16.65
CA SER A 402 48.15 42.52 -16.12
C SER A 402 49.54 41.92 -15.96
#